data_AF-A0A249SKD4-F1
#
_entry.id   AF-A0A249SKD4-F1
#
_cell.length_a   1.000
_cell.length_b   1.000
_cell.length_c   1.000
_cell.angle_alpha   90.00
_cell.angle_beta   90.00
_cell.angle_gamma   90.00
#
_symmetry.space_group_name_H-M   'P 1'
#
loop_
_entity.id
_entity.type
_entity.pdbx_description
1 polymer ?
#
loop_
_entity_poly.entity_id
_entity_poly.type
_entity_poly.pdbx_seq_one_letter_code
_entity_poly.pdbx_strand_id
1 'polypeptide(L)' 'MKYPLCLWGEDVQKFIDEIKIEGARFKHKNGNVIYQVAGGNLCKISAPEGTIVDIRDKKSY' A
#
# COMPACT_ATOMS: atom_id res chain seq x y z
N MET A 1 7.23 -1.30 17.44
CA MET A 1 6.81 -2.40 16.55
C MET A 1 7.79 -2.47 15.39
N LYS A 2 8.38 -3.65 15.12
CA LYS A 2 9.60 -3.75 14.29
C LYS A 2 9.33 -3.93 12.79
N TYR A 3 8.09 -4.18 12.35
CA TYR A 3 7.73 -4.26 10.94
C TYR A 3 6.27 -3.79 10.72
N PRO A 4 5.96 -3.04 9.64
CA PRO A 4 4.58 -2.70 9.29
C PRO A 4 3.81 -3.95 8.87
N LEU A 5 2.49 -3.94 9.07
CA LEU A 5 1.61 -4.99 8.55
C LEU A 5 1.69 -4.99 7.03
N CYS A 6 1.95 -6.13 6.40
CA CYS A 6 2.06 -6.25 4.94
C CYS A 6 1.00 -7.19 4.39
N LEU A 7 0.24 -6.71 3.41
CA LEU A 7 -0.76 -7.48 2.68
C LEU A 7 -0.34 -7.58 1.20
N TRP A 8 -0.72 -8.70 0.57
CA TRP A 8 -0.55 -8.89 -0.87
C TRP A 8 -1.86 -8.55 -1.57
N GLY A 9 -1.82 -7.61 -2.52
CA GLY A 9 -2.91 -7.30 -3.45
C GLY A 9 -2.59 -7.86 -4.83
N GLU A 10 -3.59 -8.24 -5.61
CA GLU A 10 -3.35 -8.76 -6.97
C GLU A 10 -2.66 -7.73 -7.85
N ASP A 11 -3.11 -6.47 -7.76
CA ASP A 11 -2.52 -5.32 -8.43
C ASP A 11 -2.71 -4.09 -7.53
N VAL A 12 -1.60 -3.42 -7.19
CA VAL A 12 -1.59 -2.25 -6.30
C VAL A 12 -2.29 -1.05 -6.92
N GLN A 13 -2.18 -0.85 -8.23
CA GLN A 13 -2.84 0.25 -8.93
C GLN A 13 -4.36 0.07 -8.84
N LYS A 14 -4.87 -1.11 -9.18
CA LYS A 14 -6.28 -1.48 -9.06
C LYS A 14 -6.78 -1.34 -7.62
N PHE A 15 -5.99 -1.76 -6.63
CA PHE A 15 -6.34 -1.57 -5.22
C PHE A 15 -6.51 -0.09 -4.87
N ILE A 16 -5.63 0.79 -5.35
CA ILE A 16 -5.76 2.25 -5.14
C ILE A 16 -7.02 2.79 -5.82
N ASP A 17 -7.34 2.31 -7.01
CA ASP A 17 -8.49 2.77 -7.79
C ASP A 17 -9.84 2.33 -7.18
N GLU A 18 -9.87 1.15 -6.55
CA GLU A 18 -11.10 0.57 -5.97
C GLU A 18 -11.34 0.96 -4.51
N ILE A 19 -10.27 1.26 -3.76
CA ILE A 19 -10.39 1.44 -2.32
C ILE A 19 -11.12 2.73 -1.94
N LYS A 20 -12.14 2.58 -1.10
CA LYS A 20 -12.85 3.67 -0.46
C LYS A 20 -12.86 3.44 1.03
N ILE A 21 -11.84 3.94 1.72
CA ILE A 21 -11.77 3.89 3.19
C ILE A 21 -11.83 5.31 3.72
N GLU A 22 -12.92 5.63 4.43
CA GLU A 22 -13.06 6.91 5.11
C GLU A 22 -11.96 7.09 6.16
N GLY A 23 -11.33 8.26 6.16
CA GLY A 23 -10.27 8.62 7.12
C GLY A 23 -8.90 7.97 6.87
N ALA A 24 -8.79 6.99 5.97
CA ALA A 24 -7.50 6.45 5.58
C ALA A 24 -6.72 7.44 4.70
N ARG A 25 -5.39 7.40 4.81
CA ARG A 25 -4.51 8.28 4.03
C ARG A 25 -3.39 7.50 3.36
N PHE A 26 -3.23 7.68 2.06
CA PHE A 26 -2.04 7.22 1.36
C PHE A 26 -0.81 8.00 1.82
N LYS A 27 0.31 7.28 2.02
CA LYS A 27 1.62 7.92 2.24
C LYS A 27 2.24 8.20 0.89
N HIS A 28 2.76 9.40 0.70
CA HIS A 28 3.49 9.78 -0.50
C HIS A 28 5.00 9.62 -0.28
N LYS A 29 5.70 9.13 -1.30
CA LYS A 29 7.17 9.15 -1.39
C LYS A 29 7.55 9.85 -2.68
N ASN A 30 8.28 10.96 -2.56
CA ASN A 30 8.63 11.84 -3.68
C ASN A 30 7.39 12.27 -4.51
N GLY A 31 6.28 12.58 -3.82
CA GLY A 31 5.01 12.95 -4.45
C GLY A 31 4.16 11.78 -4.94
N ASN A 32 4.70 10.57 -5.05
CA ASN A 32 3.98 9.40 -5.59
C ASN A 32 3.35 8.55 -4.49
N VAL A 33 2.16 8.02 -4.75
CA VAL A 33 1.49 7.04 -3.87
C VAL A 33 2.05 5.64 -4.08
N ILE A 34 2.43 5.31 -5.32
CA ILE A 34 3.00 4.01 -5.69
C ILE A 34 4.52 4.07 -5.63
N TYR A 35 5.10 3.11 -4.92
CA TYR A 35 6.53 2.95 -4.76
C TYR A 35 6.97 1.71 -5.55
N GLN A 36 7.87 1.90 -6.48
CA GLN A 36 8.48 0.77 -7.18
C GLN A 36 9.57 0.15 -6.29
N VAL A 37 9.50 -1.15 -6.08
CA VAL A 37 10.42 -1.92 -5.24
C VAL A 37 10.86 -3.19 -5.95
N ALA A 38 11.89 -3.87 -5.42
CA ALA A 38 12.29 -5.17 -5.95
C ALA A 38 11.11 -6.17 -5.85
N GLY A 39 10.60 -6.60 -7.00
CA GLY A 39 9.49 -7.54 -7.10
C GLY A 39 8.09 -6.93 -7.30
N GLY A 40 7.98 -5.64 -7.61
CA GLY A 40 6.71 -5.04 -8.07
C GLY A 40 6.43 -3.67 -7.45
N ASN A 41 5.15 -3.32 -7.38
CA ASN A 41 4.67 -2.10 -6.76
C ASN A 41 4.30 -2.30 -5.29
N LEU A 42 4.34 -1.20 -4.55
CA LEU A 42 3.97 -1.08 -3.16
C LEU A 42 3.23 0.24 -2.95
N CYS A 43 2.13 0.24 -2.22
CA CYS A 43 1.58 1.46 -1.63
C CYS A 43 1.51 1.31 -0.11
N LYS A 44 1.42 2.45 0.58
CA LYS A 44 1.32 2.49 2.04
C LYS A 44 0.09 3.29 2.45
N ILE A 45 -0.72 2.71 3.32
CA ILE A 45 -1.91 3.34 3.87
C ILE A 45 -1.72 3.53 5.38
N SER A 46 -2.08 4.71 5.86
CA SER A 46 -2.34 4.95 7.27
C SER A 46 -3.82 4.69 7.52
N ALA A 47 -4.13 3.67 8.30
CA ALA A 47 -5.48 3.43 8.79
C ALA A 47 -5.89 4.55 9.79
N PRO A 48 -7.20 4.77 10.03
CA PRO A 48 -7.68 5.85 10.89
C PRO A 48 -7.10 5.83 12.31
N GLU A 49 -6.82 4.64 12.85
CA GLU A 49 -6.22 4.43 14.18
C GLU A 49 -4.69 4.62 14.22
N GLY A 50 -4.07 4.91 13.06
CA GLY A 50 -2.64 5.22 12.95
C GLY A 50 -1.75 4.05 12.54
N THR A 51 -2.30 2.85 12.37
CA THR A 51 -1.56 1.69 11.84
C THR A 51 -1.11 1.96 10.40
N ILE A 52 0.15 1.64 10.09
CA ILE A 52 0.66 1.67 8.73
C ILE A 52 0.57 0.27 8.13
N VAL A 53 -0.13 0.16 7.01
CA VAL A 53 -0.26 -1.07 6.23
C VAL A 53 0.44 -0.89 4.89
N ASP A 54 1.30 -1.84 4.55
CA ASP A 54 1.97 -1.97 3.26
C ASP A 54 1.14 -2.91 2.38
N ILE A 55 0.80 -2.49 1.16
CA ILE A 55 0.07 -3.32 0.19
C ILE A 55 0.97 -3.48 -1.03
N ARG A 56 1.28 -4.74 -1.37
CA ARG A 56 2.25 -5.09 -2.42
C ARG A 56 1.61 -5.93 -3.51
N ASP A 57 2.11 -5.77 -4.74
CA ASP A 57 1.75 -6.68 -5.83
C ASP A 57 2.08 -8.11 -5.45
N LYS A 58 1.10 -9.00 -5.60
CA LYS A 58 1.29 -10.43 -5.44
C LYS A 58 2.27 -10.88 -6.53
N LYS A 59 3.36 -11.54 -6.13
CA LYS A 59 4.25 -12.17 -7.09
C LYS A 59 3.51 -13.31 -7.79
N SER A 60 3.35 -13.21 -9.10
CA SER A 60 3.07 -14.35 -9.96
C SER A 60 4.36 -15.18 -10.04
N TYR A 61 4.41 -16.28 -9.29
CA TYR A 61 5.42 -17.33 -9.42
C TYR A 61 4.86 -18.48 -10.26
#